data_AF-A0A958JR74-F1
#
_entry.id   AF-A0A958JR74-F1
#
_cell.length_a   1.000
_cell.length_b   1.000
_cell.length_c   1.000
_cell.angle_alpha   90.00
_cell.angle_beta   90.00
_cell.angle_gamma   90.00
#
_symmetry.space_group_name_H-M   'P 1'
#
loop_
_entity.id
_entity.type
_entity.pdbx_description
1 polymer ?
#
loop_
_entity_poly.entity_id
_entity_poly.type
_entity_poly.pdbx_seq_one_letter_code
_entity_poly.pdbx_strand_id
1 'polypeptide(L)'
;MGINPNRALGSSCSSISMVAFSRRILSSLCSARYWFTENITSGFSQVGDSSVAARSLIDLDEGQERALYKIEFLSRLLRKSPFWFKGHLLIARELLELGRIEESYCACQTAQRAAQSEPEERLVVPILAANYLATGQFGTAKAILEPLVAGEKGDEEISELLAAAHMGLGERVEAEKILSGLPTAKDGGRNEAVLLYLQKNTKEKE
;
A
#
# COMPACT_ATOMS: atom_id res chain seq x y z
N MET A 1 -63.79 15.41 -44.06
CA MET A 1 -62.64 16.33 -43.89
C MET A 1 -62.38 16.46 -42.39
N GLY A 2 -61.28 16.07 -41.77
CA GLY A 2 -60.09 15.30 -42.14
C GLY A 2 -59.36 15.06 -40.82
N ILE A 3 -59.39 13.83 -40.31
CA ILE A 3 -58.70 13.42 -39.08
C ILE A 3 -57.22 13.26 -39.44
N ASN A 4 -56.32 13.85 -38.67
CA ASN A 4 -54.87 13.73 -38.84
C ASN A 4 -54.28 12.88 -37.70
N PRO A 5 -54.01 11.58 -37.92
CA PRO A 5 -53.39 10.72 -36.93
C PRO A 5 -51.93 10.48 -37.33
N ASN A 6 -51.00 11.27 -36.79
CA ASN A 6 -49.58 10.90 -36.72
C ASN A 6 -48.80 11.85 -35.81
N ARG A 7 -48.65 11.46 -34.55
CA ARG A 7 -47.57 11.97 -33.68
C ARG A 7 -47.05 10.82 -32.83
N ALA A 8 -46.23 9.98 -33.47
CA ALA A 8 -45.43 8.96 -32.81
C ALA A 8 -44.28 9.67 -32.05
N LEU A 9 -44.29 9.57 -30.73
CA LEU A 9 -43.16 9.93 -29.88
C LEU A 9 -42.22 8.72 -29.78
N GLY A 10 -41.27 8.62 -30.70
CA GLY A 10 -40.12 7.72 -30.58
C GLY A 10 -39.00 8.41 -29.80
N SER A 11 -38.92 8.17 -28.49
CA SER A 11 -37.74 8.54 -27.68
C SER A 11 -36.67 7.47 -27.80
N SER A 12 -35.76 7.63 -28.76
CA SER A 12 -34.48 6.93 -28.80
C SER A 12 -33.54 7.56 -27.76
N CYS A 13 -33.60 7.07 -26.53
CA CYS A 13 -32.62 7.39 -25.50
C CYS A 13 -31.26 6.83 -25.95
N SER A 14 -30.39 7.73 -26.39
CA SER A 14 -29.12 7.45 -27.02
C SER A 14 -28.10 7.06 -25.95
N SER A 15 -27.61 5.82 -25.99
CA SER A 15 -26.56 5.24 -25.12
C SER A 15 -25.21 5.97 -25.19
N ILE A 16 -25.10 7.01 -26.01
CA ILE A 16 -23.88 7.82 -26.24
C ILE A 16 -23.72 8.91 -25.16
N SER A 17 -24.79 9.29 -24.43
CA SER A 17 -24.74 10.38 -23.44
C SER A 17 -24.03 10.01 -22.12
N MET A 18 -24.10 8.75 -21.67
CA MET A 18 -23.47 8.36 -20.39
C MET A 18 -21.94 8.30 -20.44
N VAL A 19 -21.33 7.97 -21.59
CA VAL A 19 -19.86 7.91 -21.75
C VAL A 19 -19.24 9.32 -21.77
N ALA A 20 -19.98 10.31 -22.30
CA ALA A 20 -19.53 11.70 -22.28
C ALA A 20 -19.65 12.35 -20.89
N PHE A 21 -20.64 11.96 -20.09
CA PHE A 21 -20.83 12.46 -18.72
C PHE A 21 -19.80 11.88 -17.73
N SER A 22 -19.47 10.58 -17.83
CA SER A 22 -18.42 9.97 -17.00
C SER A 22 -17.02 10.53 -17.29
N ARG A 23 -16.70 10.83 -18.56
CA ARG A 23 -15.44 11.51 -18.91
C ARG A 23 -15.33 12.92 -18.35
N ARG A 24 -16.46 13.64 -18.19
CA ARG A 24 -16.47 15.02 -17.69
C ARG A 24 -16.27 15.09 -16.16
N ILE A 25 -16.79 14.11 -15.42
CA ILE A 25 -16.56 13.96 -13.98
C ILE A 25 -15.12 13.52 -13.70
N LEU A 26 -14.57 12.58 -14.47
CA LEU A 26 -13.19 12.14 -14.33
C LEU A 26 -12.19 13.26 -14.67
N SER A 27 -12.47 14.10 -15.68
CA SER A 27 -11.62 15.26 -15.98
C SER A 27 -11.67 16.35 -14.91
N SER A 28 -12.80 16.53 -14.22
CA SER A 28 -12.92 17.54 -13.16
C SER A 28 -12.22 17.09 -11.88
N LEU A 29 -12.22 15.78 -11.57
CA LEU A 29 -11.49 15.21 -10.44
C LEU A 29 -9.97 15.27 -10.65
N CYS A 30 -9.47 14.97 -11.85
CA CYS A 30 -8.05 15.16 -12.16
C CYS A 30 -7.63 16.63 -12.09
N SER A 31 -8.47 17.56 -12.56
CA SER A 31 -8.18 18.99 -12.52
C SER A 31 -8.24 19.55 -11.09
N ALA A 32 -9.22 19.13 -10.29
CA ALA A 32 -9.33 19.50 -8.89
C ALA A 32 -8.14 18.95 -8.09
N ARG A 33 -7.70 17.72 -8.37
CA ARG A 33 -6.56 17.07 -7.71
C ARG A 33 -5.24 17.71 -8.10
N TYR A 34 -5.03 18.03 -9.38
CA TYR A 34 -3.87 18.79 -9.85
C TYR A 34 -3.82 20.16 -9.18
N TRP A 35 -4.93 20.92 -9.24
CA TRP A 35 -5.07 22.23 -8.61
C TRP A 35 -4.83 22.16 -7.10
N PHE A 36 -5.36 21.13 -6.42
CA PHE A 36 -5.15 20.92 -4.99
C PHE A 36 -3.67 20.71 -4.70
N THR A 37 -2.97 19.82 -5.43
CA THR A 37 -1.53 19.59 -5.22
C THR A 37 -0.66 20.80 -5.53
N GLU A 38 -1.01 21.60 -6.54
CA GLU A 38 -0.24 22.77 -6.94
C GLU A 38 -0.41 23.95 -5.96
N ASN A 39 -1.64 24.18 -5.45
CA ASN A 39 -1.90 25.25 -4.46
C ASN A 39 -1.43 24.88 -3.06
N ILE A 40 -1.45 23.58 -2.74
CA ILE A 40 -0.96 23.10 -1.46
C ILE A 40 0.58 23.13 -1.41
N THR A 41 1.26 22.75 -2.50
CA THR A 41 2.74 22.82 -2.56
C THR A 41 3.30 24.24 -2.55
N SER A 42 2.57 25.24 -3.06
CA SER A 42 2.95 26.65 -2.97
C SER A 42 2.72 27.24 -1.57
N GLY A 43 1.66 26.83 -0.86
CA GLY A 43 1.39 27.20 0.53
C GLY A 43 2.35 26.60 1.57
N PHE A 44 3.01 25.49 1.27
CA PHE A 44 3.88 24.78 2.24
C PHE A 44 5.23 25.41 2.52
N SER A 45 5.63 26.45 1.79
CA SER A 45 6.81 27.22 2.18
C SER A 45 6.64 27.91 3.53
N GLN A 46 5.40 28.10 4.01
CA GLN A 46 5.10 28.82 5.25
C GLN A 46 4.62 27.96 6.43
N VAL A 47 4.12 26.73 6.17
CA VAL A 47 3.64 25.83 7.22
C VAL A 47 4.62 24.67 7.31
N GLY A 48 5.53 24.72 8.29
CA GLY A 48 6.67 23.82 8.45
C GLY A 48 6.37 22.36 8.76
N ASP A 49 5.19 21.85 8.39
CA ASP A 49 4.77 20.49 8.69
C ASP A 49 4.25 19.77 7.43
N SER A 50 5.19 19.37 6.57
CA SER A 50 4.96 18.55 5.38
C SER A 50 4.28 17.21 5.70
N SER A 51 4.17 16.82 6.98
CA SER A 51 3.55 15.58 7.43
C SER A 51 2.02 15.56 7.32
N VAL A 52 1.36 16.71 7.51
CA VAL A 52 -0.11 16.82 7.51
C VAL A 52 -0.68 16.68 6.09
N ALA A 53 0.02 17.26 5.12
CA ALA A 53 -0.34 17.18 3.70
C ALA A 53 -0.21 15.78 3.12
N ALA A 54 0.88 15.11 3.49
CA ALA A 54 1.11 13.73 3.11
C ALA A 54 -0.03 12.86 3.62
N ARG A 55 -0.48 13.06 4.86
CA ARG A 55 -1.65 12.37 5.43
C ARG A 55 -2.93 12.60 4.63
N SER A 56 -3.29 13.83 4.29
CA SER A 56 -4.52 14.11 3.53
C SER A 56 -4.50 13.53 2.10
N LEU A 57 -3.32 13.32 1.51
CA LEU A 57 -3.16 12.64 0.22
C LEU A 57 -3.14 11.11 0.33
N ILE A 58 -2.91 10.55 1.52
CA ILE A 58 -2.89 9.10 1.82
C ILE A 58 -4.31 8.52 1.92
N ASP A 59 -5.36 9.32 2.09
CA ASP A 59 -6.74 8.82 2.34
C ASP A 59 -7.68 8.69 1.10
N LEU A 60 -7.23 8.95 -0.14
CA LEU A 60 -8.06 8.95 -1.37
C LEU A 60 -7.93 7.73 -2.32
N ASP A 61 -8.66 6.64 -2.07
CA ASP A 61 -9.03 5.50 -2.97
C ASP A 61 -7.94 4.52 -3.51
N GLU A 62 -8.24 3.23 -3.64
CA GLU A 62 -7.29 2.11 -3.86
C GLU A 62 -7.00 1.83 -5.36
N GLY A 63 -5.74 1.71 -5.78
CA GLY A 63 -5.36 1.31 -7.15
C GLY A 63 -3.88 1.53 -7.53
N GLN A 64 -3.37 0.74 -8.50
CA GLN A 64 -1.95 0.76 -8.92
C GLN A 64 -1.48 2.13 -9.45
N GLU A 65 -2.31 2.83 -10.23
CA GLU A 65 -1.97 4.17 -10.74
C GLU A 65 -1.76 5.18 -9.61
N ARG A 66 -2.42 4.99 -8.48
CA ARG A 66 -2.27 5.87 -7.31
C ARG A 66 -0.95 5.64 -6.59
N ALA A 67 -0.53 4.38 -6.43
CA ALA A 67 0.75 4.08 -5.79
C ALA A 67 1.91 4.74 -6.56
N LEU A 68 1.90 4.69 -7.89
CA LEU A 68 2.89 5.40 -8.73
C LEU A 68 2.84 6.92 -8.53
N TYR A 69 1.65 7.51 -8.49
CA TYR A 69 1.49 8.95 -8.21
C TYR A 69 2.01 9.33 -6.82
N LYS A 70 1.71 8.53 -5.79
CA LYS A 70 2.22 8.75 -4.43
C LYS A 70 3.74 8.68 -4.38
N ILE A 71 4.34 7.68 -5.02
CA ILE A 71 5.80 7.54 -5.10
C ILE A 71 6.41 8.77 -5.77
N GLU A 72 5.84 9.23 -6.89
CA GLU A 72 6.34 10.41 -7.60
C GLU A 72 6.22 11.69 -6.76
N PHE A 73 5.07 11.88 -6.10
CA PHE A 73 4.83 13.02 -5.21
C PHE A 73 5.80 13.02 -4.02
N LEU A 74 5.94 11.90 -3.32
CA LEU A 74 6.88 11.73 -2.20
C LEU A 74 8.32 11.95 -2.67
N SER A 75 8.68 11.46 -3.85
CA SER A 75 10.01 11.67 -4.44
C SER A 75 10.30 13.16 -4.67
N ARG A 76 9.32 13.95 -5.11
CA ARG A 76 9.47 15.41 -5.23
C ARG A 76 9.68 16.09 -3.89
N LEU A 77 9.01 15.63 -2.83
CA LEU A 77 9.22 16.15 -1.47
C LEU A 77 10.61 15.78 -0.93
N LEU A 78 11.06 14.55 -1.17
CA LEU A 78 12.38 14.08 -0.75
C LEU A 78 13.54 14.85 -1.40
N ARG A 79 13.35 15.43 -2.60
CA ARG A 79 14.35 16.34 -3.19
C ARG A 79 14.60 17.58 -2.32
N LYS A 80 13.60 18.03 -1.56
CA LYS A 80 13.72 19.16 -0.63
C LYS A 80 14.20 18.72 0.75
N SER A 81 13.82 17.52 1.17
CA SER A 81 14.19 16.95 2.47
C SER A 81 14.70 15.50 2.32
N PRO A 82 15.97 15.29 1.93
CA PRO A 82 16.49 13.96 1.59
C PRO A 82 16.55 12.97 2.77
N PHE A 83 16.61 13.47 4.00
CA PHE A 83 16.68 12.67 5.23
C PHE A 83 15.31 12.49 5.91
N TRP A 84 14.22 12.71 5.18
CA TRP A 84 12.88 12.55 5.75
C TRP A 84 12.50 11.07 5.86
N PHE A 85 12.74 10.50 7.04
CA PHE A 85 12.46 9.10 7.40
C PHE A 85 11.11 8.59 6.89
N LYS A 86 10.00 9.26 7.27
CA LYS A 86 8.64 8.84 6.90
C LYS A 86 8.42 8.84 5.39
N GLY A 87 9.07 9.75 4.65
CA GLY A 87 8.96 9.80 3.20
C GLY A 87 9.53 8.55 2.53
N HIS A 88 10.72 8.13 2.95
CA HIS A 88 11.34 6.88 2.46
C HIS A 88 10.56 5.64 2.87
N LEU A 89 10.07 5.59 4.11
CA LEU A 89 9.25 4.47 4.61
C LEU A 89 7.96 4.30 3.80
N LEU A 90 7.26 5.40 3.49
CA LEU A 90 6.04 5.37 2.69
C LEU A 90 6.34 4.93 1.25
N ILE A 91 7.40 5.45 0.62
CA ILE A 91 7.82 5.00 -0.71
C ILE A 91 8.12 3.49 -0.71
N ALA A 92 8.82 3.00 0.31
CA ALA A 92 9.15 1.59 0.42
C ALA A 92 7.89 0.69 0.48
N ARG A 93 6.87 1.10 1.25
CA ARG A 93 5.59 0.39 1.34
C ARG A 93 4.85 0.36 -0.01
N GLU A 94 4.70 1.50 -0.66
CA GLU A 94 4.01 1.58 -1.97
C GLU A 94 4.75 0.80 -3.06
N LEU A 95 6.09 0.79 -3.05
CA LEU A 95 6.89 -0.03 -3.97
C LEU A 95 6.73 -1.53 -3.72
N LEU A 96 6.61 -1.95 -2.45
CA LEU A 96 6.37 -3.34 -2.09
C LEU A 96 5.00 -3.82 -2.59
N GLU A 97 3.95 -3.01 -2.38
CA GLU A 97 2.60 -3.29 -2.87
C GLU A 97 2.52 -3.39 -4.40
N LEU A 98 3.35 -2.63 -5.11
CA LEU A 98 3.50 -2.72 -6.57
C LEU A 98 4.34 -3.92 -7.04
N GLY A 99 4.89 -4.72 -6.13
CA GLY A 99 5.79 -5.83 -6.45
C GLY A 99 7.18 -5.38 -6.93
N ARG A 100 7.55 -4.11 -6.75
CA ARG A 100 8.86 -3.55 -7.11
C ARG A 100 9.86 -3.76 -5.96
N ILE A 101 10.16 -5.04 -5.72
CA ILE A 101 10.87 -5.51 -4.52
C ILE A 101 12.26 -4.86 -4.36
N GLU A 102 13.07 -4.81 -5.42
CA GLU A 102 14.43 -4.23 -5.34
C GLU A 102 14.43 -2.74 -4.95
N GLU A 103 13.47 -1.98 -5.48
CA GLU A 103 13.34 -0.56 -5.19
C GLU A 103 12.78 -0.32 -3.78
N SER A 104 11.82 -1.15 -3.35
CA SER A 104 11.31 -1.14 -1.98
C SER A 104 12.43 -1.38 -0.97
N TYR A 105 13.30 -2.35 -1.24
CA TYR A 105 14.47 -2.64 -0.41
C TYR A 105 15.44 -1.44 -0.33
N CYS A 106 15.76 -0.80 -1.45
CA CYS A 106 16.60 0.41 -1.47
C CYS A 106 15.99 1.56 -0.64
N ALA A 107 14.68 1.76 -0.76
CA ALA A 107 13.95 2.77 0.01
C ALA A 107 13.96 2.43 1.52
N CYS A 108 13.81 1.16 1.89
CA CYS A 108 13.94 0.72 3.29
C CYS A 108 15.34 1.00 3.86
N GLN A 109 16.40 0.68 3.13
CA GLN A 109 17.78 0.98 3.57
C GLN A 109 17.98 2.48 3.79
N THR A 110 17.38 3.30 2.93
CA THR A 110 17.46 4.75 3.06
C THR A 110 16.64 5.25 4.25
N ALA A 111 15.45 4.68 4.48
CA ALA A 111 14.65 4.95 5.67
C ALA A 111 15.41 4.57 6.95
N GLN A 112 16.01 3.37 7.01
CA GLN A 112 16.78 2.93 8.17
C GLN A 112 17.95 3.88 8.48
N ARG A 113 18.68 4.35 7.46
CA ARG A 113 19.76 5.35 7.64
C ARG A 113 19.26 6.72 8.07
N ALA A 114 18.02 7.08 7.71
CA ALA A 114 17.40 8.34 8.06
C ALA A 114 16.70 8.31 9.43
N ALA A 115 16.51 7.13 10.03
CA ALA A 115 15.90 6.98 11.34
C ALA A 115 16.78 7.66 12.41
N GLN A 116 16.15 8.47 13.25
CA GLN A 116 16.84 9.21 14.31
C GLN A 116 16.61 8.61 15.70
N SER A 117 15.75 7.61 15.79
CA SER A 117 15.36 6.97 17.04
C SER A 117 15.04 5.49 16.83
N GLU A 118 15.20 4.70 17.90
CA GLU A 118 14.89 3.27 17.90
C GLU A 118 13.43 2.96 17.50
N PRO A 119 12.41 3.72 17.95
CA PRO A 119 11.03 3.50 17.49
C PRO A 119 10.86 3.66 15.98
N GLU A 120 11.60 4.57 15.34
CA GLU A 120 11.55 4.74 13.88
C GLU A 120 12.21 3.57 13.16
N GLU A 121 13.38 3.11 13.62
CA GLU A 121 14.04 1.95 13.05
C GLU A 121 13.14 0.72 13.07
N ARG A 122 12.41 0.52 14.17
CA ARG A 122 11.46 -0.59 14.31
C ARG A 122 10.33 -0.58 13.27
N LEU A 123 9.90 0.59 12.80
CA LEU A 123 8.87 0.71 11.75
C LEU A 123 9.35 0.22 10.37
N VAL A 124 10.67 0.16 10.15
CA VAL A 124 11.26 -0.30 8.88
C VAL A 124 11.26 -1.83 8.79
N VAL A 125 11.39 -2.52 9.93
CA VAL A 125 11.62 -3.96 9.99
C VAL A 125 10.53 -4.79 9.30
N PRO A 126 9.21 -4.52 9.47
CA PRO A 126 8.18 -5.30 8.78
C PRO A 126 8.30 -5.23 7.25
N ILE A 127 8.61 -4.04 6.72
CA ILE A 127 8.75 -3.83 5.27
C ILE A 127 10.02 -4.53 4.76
N LEU A 128 11.14 -4.47 5.49
CA LEU A 128 12.35 -5.22 5.16
C LEU A 128 12.11 -6.73 5.19
N ALA A 129 11.42 -7.22 6.22
CA ALA A 129 11.09 -8.62 6.33
C ALA A 129 10.22 -9.09 5.16
N ALA A 130 9.21 -8.31 4.77
CA ALA A 130 8.39 -8.60 3.61
C ALA A 130 9.20 -8.63 2.29
N ASN A 131 10.20 -7.74 2.12
CA ASN A 131 11.14 -7.81 1.01
C ASN A 131 11.99 -9.10 1.02
N TYR A 132 12.48 -9.52 2.18
CA TYR A 132 13.20 -10.79 2.32
C TYR A 132 12.31 -12.00 2.01
N LEU A 133 11.06 -12.01 2.48
CA LEU A 133 10.09 -13.05 2.16
C LEU A 133 9.81 -13.12 0.65
N ALA A 134 9.60 -11.97 0.00
CA ALA A 134 9.35 -11.89 -1.44
C ALA A 134 10.52 -12.41 -2.30
N THR A 135 11.75 -12.32 -1.78
CA THR A 135 12.97 -12.84 -2.44
C THR A 135 13.36 -14.25 -2.00
N GLY A 136 12.57 -14.91 -1.15
CA GLY A 136 12.85 -16.27 -0.66
C GLY A 136 13.92 -16.34 0.43
N GLN A 137 14.36 -15.21 0.98
CA GLN A 137 15.35 -15.13 2.07
C GLN A 137 14.69 -15.32 3.44
N PHE A 138 14.02 -16.45 3.63
CA PHE A 138 13.21 -16.72 4.81
C PHE A 138 13.99 -16.69 6.13
N GLY A 139 15.23 -17.19 6.13
CA GLY A 139 16.10 -17.19 7.33
C GLY A 139 16.43 -15.77 7.80
N THR A 140 16.73 -14.86 6.88
CA THR A 140 16.99 -13.44 7.19
C THR A 140 15.74 -12.75 7.71
N ALA A 141 14.58 -12.99 7.07
CA ALA A 141 13.30 -12.47 7.52
C ALA A 141 12.99 -12.91 8.96
N LYS A 142 13.16 -14.20 9.25
CA LYS A 142 12.98 -14.76 10.60
C LYS A 142 13.90 -14.08 11.63
N ALA A 143 15.19 -13.99 11.33
CA ALA A 143 16.19 -13.44 12.25
C ALA A 143 15.91 -11.98 12.67
N ILE A 144 15.34 -11.16 11.77
CA ILE A 144 15.00 -9.75 12.11
C ILE A 144 13.64 -9.61 12.79
N LEU A 145 12.71 -10.56 12.57
CA LEU A 145 11.36 -10.52 13.16
C LEU A 145 11.31 -11.12 14.57
N GLU A 146 12.09 -12.17 14.84
CA GLU A 146 12.10 -12.87 16.14
C GLU A 146 12.29 -11.95 17.36
N PRO A 147 13.25 -11.00 17.37
CA PRO A 147 13.43 -10.10 18.50
C PRO A 147 12.22 -9.19 18.77
N LEU A 148 11.45 -8.87 17.71
CA LEU A 148 10.31 -7.95 17.81
C LEU A 148 9.08 -8.61 18.44
N VAL A 149 8.88 -9.91 18.19
CA VAL A 149 7.77 -10.68 18.77
C VAL A 149 8.03 -10.99 20.25
N ALA A 150 9.29 -11.16 20.65
CA ALA A 150 9.65 -11.43 22.04
C ALA A 150 9.45 -10.24 22.99
N GLY A 151 9.57 -9.00 22.46
CA GLY A 151 9.56 -7.77 23.26
C GLY A 151 8.18 -7.19 23.55
N GLU A 152 7.22 -7.34 22.63
CA GLU A 152 5.88 -6.77 22.78
C GLU A 152 4.80 -7.78 22.39
N LYS A 153 3.87 -8.04 23.32
CA LYS A 153 2.58 -8.64 22.98
C LYS A 153 1.80 -7.66 22.11
N GLY A 154 1.65 -7.93 20.81
CA GLY A 154 0.49 -7.42 20.09
C GLY A 154 0.70 -6.84 18.69
N ASP A 155 1.86 -7.00 18.05
CA ASP A 155 1.95 -6.69 16.62
C ASP A 155 1.60 -7.92 15.77
N GLU A 156 0.34 -7.96 15.34
CA GLU A 156 -0.21 -9.01 14.49
C GLU A 156 0.51 -9.08 13.15
N GLU A 157 0.85 -7.93 12.54
CA GLU A 157 1.54 -7.86 11.23
C GLU A 157 2.92 -8.53 11.32
N ILE A 158 3.69 -8.22 12.37
CA ILE A 158 5.01 -8.83 12.61
C ILE A 158 4.88 -10.34 12.83
N SER A 159 3.87 -10.77 13.58
CA SER A 159 3.64 -12.18 13.89
C SER A 159 3.23 -12.98 12.64
N GLU A 160 2.41 -12.40 11.77
CA GLU A 160 2.03 -12.98 10.48
C GLU A 160 3.24 -13.13 9.55
N LEU A 161 4.09 -12.09 9.45
CA LEU A 161 5.33 -12.16 8.67
C LEU A 161 6.29 -13.22 9.23
N LEU A 162 6.37 -13.37 10.54
CA LEU A 162 7.22 -14.38 11.17
C LEU A 162 6.71 -15.79 10.88
N ALA A 163 5.40 -16.01 10.97
CA ALA A 163 4.78 -17.28 10.57
C ALA A 163 5.02 -17.59 9.09
N ALA A 164 4.94 -16.59 8.20
CA ALA A 164 5.29 -16.75 6.79
C ALA A 164 6.76 -17.15 6.59
N ALA A 165 7.69 -16.58 7.37
CA ALA A 165 9.10 -16.98 7.34
C ALA A 165 9.30 -18.44 7.77
N HIS A 166 8.66 -18.87 8.87
CA HIS A 166 8.68 -20.27 9.31
C HIS A 166 8.12 -21.23 8.25
N MET A 167 7.02 -20.85 7.60
CA MET A 167 6.44 -21.63 6.50
C MET A 167 7.41 -21.76 5.31
N GLY A 168 8.10 -20.68 4.95
CA GLY A 168 9.14 -20.67 3.91
C GLY A 168 10.33 -21.58 4.22
N LEU A 169 10.66 -21.75 5.50
CA LEU A 169 11.71 -22.66 5.98
C LEU A 169 11.23 -24.12 6.12
N GLY A 170 9.94 -24.42 5.92
CA GLY A 170 9.36 -25.74 6.16
C GLY A 170 9.06 -26.04 7.64
N GLU A 171 9.20 -25.05 8.52
CA GLU A 171 8.96 -25.15 9.98
C GLU A 171 7.45 -24.99 10.29
N ARG A 172 6.62 -25.81 9.65
CA ARG A 172 5.16 -25.67 9.65
C ARG A 172 4.51 -25.65 11.04
N VAL A 173 5.03 -26.46 11.97
CA VAL A 173 4.48 -26.57 13.33
C VAL A 173 4.61 -25.25 14.09
N GLU A 174 5.75 -24.56 13.97
CA GLU A 174 5.96 -23.26 14.63
C GLU A 174 5.11 -22.16 13.99
N ALA A 175 4.98 -22.17 12.66
CA ALA A 175 4.10 -21.24 11.97
C ALA A 175 2.64 -21.38 12.41
N GLU A 176 2.10 -22.61 12.47
CA GLU A 176 0.72 -22.87 12.92
C GLU A 176 0.51 -22.43 14.38
N LYS A 177 1.51 -22.66 15.25
CA LYS A 177 1.48 -22.20 16.63
C LYS A 177 1.38 -20.68 16.73
N ILE A 178 2.21 -19.93 15.98
CA ILE A 178 2.17 -18.46 15.95
C ILE A 178 0.80 -17.98 15.48
N LEU A 179 0.30 -18.50 14.35
CA LEU A 179 -0.98 -18.11 13.76
C LEU A 179 -2.18 -18.42 14.67
N SER A 180 -2.15 -19.55 15.38
CA SER A 180 -3.21 -19.92 16.33
C SER A 180 -3.30 -18.98 17.54
N GLY A 181 -2.23 -18.23 17.83
CA GLY A 181 -2.18 -17.23 18.89
C GLY A 181 -2.72 -15.85 18.48
N LEU A 182 -2.98 -15.61 17.19
CA LEU A 182 -3.47 -14.33 16.70
C LEU A 182 -4.98 -14.18 16.88
N PRO A 183 -5.48 -13.03 17.35
CA PRO A 183 -6.91 -12.80 17.59
C PRO A 183 -7.74 -12.74 16.29
N THR A 184 -7.10 -12.54 15.13
CA THR A 184 -7.71 -12.24 13.83
C THR A 184 -8.12 -13.44 12.98
N ALA A 185 -8.02 -14.67 13.47
CA ALA A 185 -8.61 -15.82 12.78
C ALA A 185 -10.16 -15.76 12.69
N LYS A 186 -10.83 -14.80 13.36
CA LYS A 186 -12.30 -14.75 13.40
C LYS A 186 -12.98 -13.73 12.48
N ASP A 187 -12.43 -12.54 12.19
CA ASP A 187 -13.25 -11.46 11.61
C ASP A 187 -12.62 -10.52 10.54
N GLY A 188 -11.34 -10.61 10.15
CA GLY A 188 -10.71 -9.57 9.31
C GLY A 188 -9.77 -10.06 8.20
N GLY A 189 -10.01 -9.64 6.96
CA GLY A 189 -9.32 -10.05 5.73
C GLY A 189 -7.83 -9.70 5.58
N ARG A 190 -7.05 -9.61 6.66
CA ARG A 190 -5.59 -9.36 6.62
C ARG A 190 -4.72 -10.61 6.57
N ASN A 191 -5.31 -11.81 6.69
CA ASN A 191 -4.61 -13.10 6.49
C ASN A 191 -4.13 -13.35 5.04
N GLU A 192 -4.12 -12.34 4.18
CA GLU A 192 -3.82 -12.46 2.76
C GLU A 192 -2.40 -12.98 2.52
N ALA A 193 -1.41 -12.59 3.35
CA ALA A 193 -0.03 -13.07 3.22
C ALA A 193 0.08 -14.59 3.46
N VAL A 194 -0.58 -15.13 4.48
CA VAL A 194 -0.60 -16.56 4.80
C VAL A 194 -1.42 -17.33 3.77
N LEU A 195 -2.57 -16.78 3.35
CA LEU A 195 -3.43 -17.40 2.34
C LEU A 195 -2.77 -17.44 0.96
N LEU A 196 -2.04 -16.39 0.56
CA LEU A 196 -1.27 -16.35 -0.68
C LEU A 196 -0.16 -17.40 -0.67
N TYR A 197 0.54 -17.57 0.46
CA TYR A 197 1.56 -18.61 0.60
C TYR A 197 0.94 -20.02 0.53
N LEU A 198 -0.20 -20.25 1.19
CA LEU A 198 -0.91 -21.53 1.15
C LEU A 198 -1.45 -21.83 -0.26
N GLN A 199 -2.02 -20.84 -0.96
CA GLN A 199 -2.53 -21.01 -2.32
C GLN A 199 -1.44 -21.30 -3.36
N LYS A 200 -0.27 -20.66 -3.24
CA LYS A 200 0.83 -20.88 -4.19
C LYS A 200 1.44 -22.28 -4.04
N ASN A 201 1.62 -22.75 -2.81
CA ASN A 201 2.27 -24.05 -2.53
C ASN A 201 1.34 -25.27 -2.65
N THR A 202 0.03 -25.08 -2.60
CA THR A 202 -0.93 -26.19 -2.84
C THR A 202 -1.00 -26.58 -4.31
N LYS A 203 -0.82 -25.62 -5.24
CA LYS A 203 -0.82 -25.87 -6.69
C LYS A 203 0.43 -26.59 -7.22
N GLU A 204 1.53 -26.60 -6.48
CA GLU A 204 2.78 -27.27 -6.90
C GLU A 204 2.83 -28.76 -6.52
N LYS A 205 1.82 -29.27 -5.79
CA LYS A 205 1.74 -30.66 -5.33
C LYS A 205 0.70 -31.51 -6.07
N GLU A 206 -0.04 -30.94 -7.01
CA GLU A 206 -0.97 -31.64 -7.91
C GLU A 206 -0.32 -31.85 -9.29
#